data_AF-A0A267DJR0-F1
#
_entry.id   AF-A0A267DJR0-F1
#
_cell.length_a   1.000
_cell.length_b   1.000
_cell.length_c   1.000
_cell.angle_alpha   90.00
_cell.angle_beta   90.00
_cell.angle_gamma   90.00
#
_symmetry.space_group_name_H-M   'P 1'
#
loop_
_entity.id
_entity.type
_entity.pdbx_description
1 polymer ?
#
loop_
_entity_poly.entity_id
_entity_poly.type
_entity_poly.pdbx_seq_one_letter_code
_entity_poly.pdbx_strand_id
1 'polypeptide(L)'
;MLCSVLTLLVLLTAQGGYEVEGASKYKIVPQIPAPFKQCYLWYRSSPVLEDEMPSLSDKMSQEICATQCIQKSTPHYNYKFFGLADAFRCFCGRFIMQAYRGRHPPFCNAPCFNGVGTETCGGEYAMAVYELVPVKKKI
;
A
#
# COMPACT_ATOMS: atom_id res chain seq x y z
N MET A 1 28.92 -51.27 43.30
CA MET A 1 27.63 -51.95 43.56
C MET A 1 26.72 -50.98 44.29
N LEU A 2 25.49 -50.80 43.78
CA LEU A 2 24.32 -50.10 44.35
C LEU A 2 24.47 -48.56 44.49
N CYS A 3 23.63 -47.66 43.96
CA CYS A 3 22.32 -47.66 43.29
C CYS A 3 22.25 -46.30 42.55
N SER A 4 21.92 -46.11 41.27
CA SER A 4 20.81 -46.61 40.45
C SER A 4 19.39 -46.17 40.86
N VAL A 5 19.20 -44.95 41.39
CA VAL A 5 17.84 -44.35 41.50
C VAL A 5 17.75 -42.85 41.17
N LEU A 6 18.85 -42.08 41.11
CA LEU A 6 18.78 -40.63 40.82
C LEU A 6 18.89 -40.28 39.33
N THR A 7 18.20 -41.03 38.48
CA THR A 7 18.21 -40.89 37.02
C THR A 7 17.10 -39.99 36.44
N LEU A 8 16.17 -39.37 37.19
CA LEU A 8 14.91 -38.90 36.56
C LEU A 8 14.49 -37.43 36.66
N LEU A 9 15.20 -36.54 37.36
CA LEU A 9 14.71 -35.15 37.55
C LEU A 9 15.36 -34.10 36.63
N VAL A 10 16.34 -34.44 35.80
CA VAL A 10 17.04 -33.46 34.95
C VAL A 10 16.52 -33.43 33.50
N LEU A 11 15.42 -34.15 33.18
CA LEU A 11 14.86 -34.23 31.81
C LEU A 11 13.52 -33.48 31.58
N LEU A 12 13.19 -32.49 32.40
CA LEU A 12 12.05 -31.57 32.21
C LEU A 12 12.53 -30.21 32.73
N THR A 13 12.82 -29.14 32.00
CA THR A 13 12.36 -28.66 30.70
C THR A 13 13.44 -27.70 30.17
N ALA A 14 14.23 -28.10 29.19
CA ALA A 14 15.08 -27.18 28.42
C ALA A 14 14.90 -27.43 26.92
N GLN A 15 13.64 -27.53 26.51
CA GLN A 15 13.22 -27.28 25.14
C GLN A 15 12.39 -26.00 25.15
N GLY A 16 13.02 -24.89 25.54
CA GLY A 16 12.59 -23.57 25.09
C GLY A 16 13.04 -23.41 23.65
N GLY A 17 12.51 -24.23 22.75
CA GLY A 17 12.57 -23.97 21.32
C GLY A 17 11.93 -22.60 21.12
N TYR A 18 12.64 -21.73 20.43
CA TYR A 18 12.04 -20.53 19.87
C TYR A 18 10.91 -21.01 18.93
N GLU A 19 9.66 -20.86 19.33
CA GLU A 19 8.53 -21.05 18.42
C GLU A 19 8.52 -19.84 17.48
N VAL A 20 9.19 -19.93 16.33
CA VAL A 20 8.83 -19.11 15.16
C VAL A 20 7.88 -19.94 14.29
N GLU A 21 6.77 -20.39 14.87
CA GLU A 21 5.69 -20.99 14.10
C GLU A 21 4.62 -19.95 13.82
N GLY A 22 4.59 -19.47 12.57
CA GLY A 22 3.45 -18.74 12.06
C GLY A 22 3.83 -17.64 11.08
N ALA A 23 4.14 -18.01 9.84
CA ALA A 23 3.89 -17.07 8.75
C ALA A 23 2.42 -16.60 8.87
N SER A 24 2.19 -15.28 8.97
CA SER A 24 0.83 -14.75 9.07
C SER A 24 -0.03 -15.33 7.94
N LYS A 25 -1.09 -16.06 8.30
CA LYS A 25 -2.08 -16.63 7.37
C LYS A 25 -2.78 -15.58 6.50
N TYR A 26 -2.54 -14.31 6.79
CA TYR A 26 -3.12 -13.19 6.10
C TYR A 26 -2.03 -12.25 5.61
N LYS A 27 -2.24 -11.71 4.41
CA LYS A 27 -1.50 -10.58 3.85
C LYS A 27 -2.39 -9.35 3.88
N ILE A 28 -1.80 -8.19 4.18
CA ILE A 28 -2.44 -6.91 3.94
C ILE A 28 -2.22 -6.52 2.48
N VAL A 29 -3.31 -6.28 1.76
CA VAL A 29 -3.31 -5.87 0.36
C VAL A 29 -4.26 -4.68 0.18
N PRO A 30 -4.11 -3.85 -0.86
CA PRO A 30 -5.10 -2.83 -1.14
C PRO A 30 -6.40 -3.44 -1.66
N GLN A 31 -7.54 -2.80 -1.34
CA GLN A 31 -8.80 -3.03 -2.05
C GLN A 31 -8.69 -2.49 -3.49
N ILE A 32 -8.95 -3.33 -4.50
CA ILE A 32 -8.91 -2.97 -5.93
C ILE A 32 -10.16 -3.54 -6.61
N PRO A 33 -10.90 -2.76 -7.45
CA PRO A 33 -10.68 -1.33 -7.73
C PRO A 33 -10.86 -0.49 -6.47
N ALA A 34 -10.00 0.51 -6.30
CA ALA A 34 -10.04 1.37 -5.13
C ALA A 34 -11.22 2.35 -5.22
N PRO A 35 -11.80 2.76 -4.08
CA PRO A 35 -12.85 3.77 -4.08
C PRO A 35 -12.34 5.09 -4.66
N PHE A 36 -12.84 5.48 -5.83
CA PHE A 36 -12.47 6.74 -6.45
C PHE A 36 -13.01 7.91 -5.63
N LYS A 37 -12.12 8.84 -5.27
CA LYS A 37 -12.51 10.05 -4.56
C LYS A 37 -12.89 11.15 -5.54
N GLN A 38 -11.89 11.63 -6.28
CA GLN A 38 -12.06 12.76 -7.19
C GLN A 38 -10.83 12.95 -8.09
N CYS A 39 -11.04 13.59 -9.24
CA CYS A 39 -9.98 14.07 -10.12
C CYS A 39 -9.59 15.50 -9.72
N TYR A 40 -8.32 15.75 -9.43
CA TYR A 40 -7.81 17.05 -9.03
C TYR A 40 -6.88 17.61 -10.09
N LEU A 41 -6.87 18.94 -10.23
CA LEU A 41 -5.81 19.63 -10.97
C LEU A 41 -4.47 19.39 -10.28
N TRP A 42 -3.50 18.89 -11.03
CA TRP A 42 -2.18 18.57 -10.50
C TRP A 42 -1.07 19.20 -11.34
N TYR A 43 -0.08 19.74 -10.62
CA TYR A 43 1.21 20.18 -11.15
C TYR A 43 2.27 19.86 -10.09
N ARG A 44 3.54 19.74 -10.48
CA ARG A 44 4.64 19.53 -9.52
C ARG A 44 4.75 20.65 -8.48
N SER A 45 4.41 21.88 -8.84
CA SER A 45 4.39 23.04 -7.93
C SER A 45 3.13 23.14 -7.07
N SER A 46 2.17 22.23 -7.26
CA SER A 46 0.84 22.28 -6.66
C SER A 46 0.48 20.90 -6.11
N PRO A 47 1.06 20.49 -4.97
CA PRO A 47 0.84 19.17 -4.40
C PRO A 47 -0.63 18.97 -4.02
N VAL A 48 -1.20 17.83 -4.44
CA VAL A 48 -2.54 17.37 -4.06
C VAL A 48 -2.44 16.42 -2.87
N LEU A 49 -1.44 15.53 -2.91
CA LEU A 49 -1.04 14.63 -1.84
C LEU A 49 0.42 14.90 -1.45
N GLU A 50 0.80 14.49 -0.25
CA GLU A 50 2.03 14.90 0.45
C GLU A 50 3.28 14.32 -0.21
N ASP A 51 3.25 13.03 -0.56
CA ASP A 51 4.45 12.26 -0.85
C ASP A 51 4.39 11.63 -2.25
N GLU A 52 5.32 11.98 -3.14
CA GLU A 52 5.55 11.25 -4.41
C GLU A 52 6.38 9.99 -4.11
N MET A 53 5.90 8.83 -4.55
CA MET A 53 6.61 7.57 -4.38
C MET A 53 7.61 7.35 -5.51
N PRO A 54 8.78 6.74 -5.22
CA PRO A 54 9.70 6.33 -6.27
C PRO A 54 9.03 5.30 -7.18
N SER A 55 9.35 5.33 -8.47
CA SER A 55 8.92 4.25 -9.36
C SER A 55 9.69 2.97 -9.04
N LEU A 56 8.96 1.91 -8.65
CA LEU A 56 9.53 0.59 -8.32
C LEU A 56 9.19 -0.48 -9.37
N SER A 57 8.46 -0.13 -10.42
CA SER A 57 8.04 -1.04 -11.49
C SER A 57 8.08 -0.32 -12.82
N ASP A 58 8.32 -1.07 -13.88
CA ASP A 58 8.17 -0.67 -15.28
C ASP A 58 6.71 -0.50 -15.72
N LYS A 59 5.75 -0.77 -14.84
CA LYS A 59 4.31 -0.58 -15.04
C LYS A 59 3.68 0.18 -13.87
N MET A 60 2.53 0.79 -14.12
CA MET A 60 1.72 1.45 -13.10
C MET A 60 0.30 0.88 -13.06
N SER A 61 -0.31 0.90 -11.88
CA SER A 61 -1.71 0.55 -11.61
C SER A 61 -2.11 1.08 -10.23
N GLN A 62 -3.40 1.08 -9.91
CA GLN A 62 -3.89 1.33 -8.54
C GLN A 62 -3.28 0.31 -7.58
N GLU A 63 -3.17 -0.95 -7.96
CA GLU A 63 -2.60 -1.99 -7.10
C GLU A 63 -1.14 -1.69 -6.74
N ILE A 64 -0.32 -1.29 -7.70
CA ILE A 64 1.10 -0.97 -7.48
C ILE A 64 1.22 0.24 -6.55
N CYS A 65 0.51 1.32 -6.86
CA CYS A 65 0.62 2.55 -6.08
C CYS A 65 0.07 2.37 -4.66
N ALA A 66 -1.12 1.80 -4.52
CA ALA A 66 -1.73 1.56 -3.21
C ALA A 66 -0.90 0.59 -2.36
N THR A 67 -0.30 -0.43 -2.97
CA THR A 67 0.62 -1.34 -2.26
C THR A 67 1.82 -0.59 -1.69
N GLN A 68 2.44 0.30 -2.48
CA GLN A 68 3.56 1.10 -1.99
C GLN A 68 3.13 2.02 -0.83
N CYS A 69 1.98 2.69 -0.94
CA CYS A 69 1.47 3.52 0.16
C CYS A 69 1.19 2.70 1.44
N ILE A 70 0.64 1.49 1.32
CA ILE A 70 0.47 0.59 2.48
C ILE A 70 1.81 0.21 3.09
N GLN A 71 2.79 -0.19 2.27
CA GLN A 71 4.12 -0.61 2.73
C GLN A 71 4.91 0.52 3.39
N LYS A 72 4.72 1.76 2.94
CA LYS A 72 5.37 2.95 3.51
C LYS A 72 4.65 3.51 4.73
N SER A 73 3.41 3.10 4.99
CA SER A 73 2.69 3.50 6.19
C SER A 73 3.35 2.88 7.43
N THR A 74 3.37 3.64 8.52
CA THR A 74 3.86 3.22 9.84
C THR A 74 2.75 3.38 10.89
N PRO A 75 2.89 2.82 12.11
CA PRO A 75 1.90 3.00 13.17
C PRO A 75 1.64 4.46 13.54
N HIS A 76 2.59 5.36 13.33
CA HIS A 76 2.48 6.79 13.66
C HIS A 76 2.22 7.68 12.43
N TYR A 77 2.37 7.13 11.22
CA TYR A 77 2.18 7.86 9.97
C TYR A 77 1.52 6.94 8.94
N ASN A 78 0.20 6.99 8.89
CA ASN A 78 -0.61 6.16 8.01
C ASN A 78 -1.27 7.00 6.91
N TYR A 79 -1.04 6.62 5.65
CA TYR A 79 -1.72 7.25 4.53
C TYR A 79 -3.19 6.87 4.51
N LYS A 80 -4.03 7.78 4.02
CA LYS A 80 -5.48 7.59 3.85
C LYS A 80 -5.90 7.62 2.39
N PHE A 81 -5.06 8.17 1.53
CA PHE A 81 -5.28 8.34 0.12
C PHE A 81 -4.05 7.93 -0.65
N PHE A 82 -4.27 7.48 -1.88
CA PHE A 82 -3.23 7.42 -2.90
C PHE A 82 -3.72 8.12 -4.16
N GLY A 83 -2.78 8.55 -4.98
CA GLY A 83 -3.03 9.33 -6.18
C GLY A 83 -2.19 8.86 -7.35
N LEU A 84 -2.79 8.86 -8.53
CA LEU A 84 -2.13 8.55 -9.80
C LEU A 84 -2.16 9.78 -10.68
N ALA A 85 -1.02 10.18 -11.21
CA ALA A 85 -0.90 11.31 -12.13
C ALA A 85 0.04 10.96 -13.29
N ASP A 86 -0.15 11.63 -14.43
CA ASP A 86 0.76 11.54 -15.58
C ASP A 86 1.03 10.09 -16.03
N ALA A 87 0.03 9.21 -15.94
CA ALA A 87 0.08 7.78 -16.30
C ALA A 87 1.01 6.88 -15.46
N PHE A 88 2.11 7.40 -14.89
CA PHE A 88 3.15 6.61 -14.22
C PHE A 88 3.52 7.11 -12.82
N ARG A 89 3.01 8.25 -12.36
CA ARG A 89 3.37 8.81 -11.05
C ARG A 89 2.43 8.31 -9.97
N CYS A 90 3.00 7.92 -8.84
CA CYS A 90 2.29 7.48 -7.66
C CYS A 90 2.49 8.47 -6.51
N PHE A 91 1.43 8.80 -5.80
CA PHE A 91 1.45 9.67 -4.64
C PHE A 91 0.69 9.04 -3.47
N CYS A 92 1.12 9.33 -2.25
CA CYS A 92 0.46 8.94 -1.02
C CYS A 92 0.16 10.20 -0.19
N GLY A 93 -0.95 10.18 0.56
CA GLY A 93 -1.28 11.30 1.45
C GLY A 93 -2.20 10.92 2.59
N ARG A 94 -2.01 11.57 3.72
CA ARG A 94 -2.89 11.51 4.89
C ARG A 94 -4.09 12.44 4.73
N PHE A 95 -3.89 13.52 3.97
CA PHE A 95 -4.87 14.56 3.69
C PHE A 95 -4.78 14.96 2.21
N ILE A 96 -5.87 15.55 1.71
CA ILE A 96 -5.92 16.15 0.37
C ILE A 96 -5.69 17.66 0.55
N MET A 97 -4.54 18.16 0.10
CA MET A 97 -4.11 19.54 0.36
C MET A 97 -4.89 20.58 -0.46
N GLN A 98 -5.39 20.21 -1.64
CA GLN A 98 -6.03 21.12 -2.60
C GLN A 98 -7.41 20.65 -3.05
N ALA A 99 -8.28 20.37 -2.08
CA ALA A 99 -9.61 19.81 -2.33
C ALA A 99 -10.52 20.70 -3.23
N TYR A 100 -10.26 22.00 -3.29
CA TYR A 100 -11.07 22.99 -4.04
C TYR A 100 -10.69 23.12 -5.52
N ARG A 101 -9.64 22.45 -6.01
CA ARG A 101 -9.22 22.47 -7.42
C ARG A 101 -9.62 21.19 -8.16
N GLY A 102 -10.86 20.77 -7.97
CA GLY A 102 -11.41 19.62 -8.69
C GLY A 102 -11.41 19.84 -10.20
N ARG A 103 -11.10 18.78 -10.96
CA ARG A 103 -11.29 18.71 -12.41
C ARG A 103 -12.42 17.74 -12.75
N HIS A 104 -12.93 17.89 -13.97
CA HIS A 104 -13.86 16.93 -14.55
C HIS A 104 -13.18 15.54 -14.65
N PRO A 105 -13.84 14.43 -14.30
CA PRO A 105 -13.24 13.08 -14.33
C PRO A 105 -12.53 12.67 -15.64
N PRO A 106 -12.97 13.10 -16.84
CA PRO A 106 -12.27 12.87 -18.10
C PRO A 106 -10.87 13.47 -18.21
N PHE A 107 -10.42 14.34 -17.30
CA PHE A 107 -9.00 14.73 -17.24
C PHE A 107 -8.13 13.66 -16.58
N CYS A 108 -8.76 12.70 -15.88
CA CYS A 108 -8.11 11.58 -15.20
C CYS A 108 -8.32 10.26 -15.97
N ASN A 109 -8.20 10.30 -17.29
CA ASN A 109 -8.44 9.17 -18.19
C ASN A 109 -7.20 8.65 -18.91
N ALA A 110 -5.99 9.12 -18.54
CA ALA A 110 -4.77 8.61 -19.15
C ALA A 110 -4.60 7.13 -18.80
N PRO A 111 -4.30 6.27 -19.78
CA PRO A 111 -4.05 4.86 -19.52
C PRO A 111 -2.83 4.72 -18.63
N CYS A 112 -2.84 3.73 -17.73
CA CYS A 112 -1.68 3.45 -16.90
C CYS A 112 -0.47 3.02 -17.74
N PHE A 113 0.70 3.59 -17.42
CA PHE A 113 1.95 3.29 -18.13
C PHE A 113 2.27 1.79 -18.04
N ASN A 114 2.42 1.14 -19.20
CA ASN A 114 2.60 -0.32 -19.33
C ASN A 114 1.60 -1.16 -18.50
N GLY A 115 0.43 -0.59 -18.20
CA GLY A 115 -0.66 -1.28 -17.53
C GLY A 115 -1.39 -2.21 -18.48
N VAL A 116 -2.05 -3.23 -17.92
CA VAL A 116 -2.93 -4.13 -18.68
C VAL A 116 -4.39 -3.72 -18.46
N GLY A 117 -5.19 -3.77 -19.53
CA GLY A 117 -6.64 -3.48 -19.47
C GLY A 117 -6.99 -1.99 -19.63
N THR A 118 -8.10 -1.56 -19.02
CA THR A 118 -8.69 -0.22 -19.19
C THR A 118 -8.50 0.69 -17.97
N GLU A 119 -7.57 0.36 -17.09
CA GLU A 119 -7.28 1.14 -15.89
C GLU A 119 -6.64 2.49 -16.25
N THR A 120 -7.07 3.55 -15.56
CA THR A 120 -6.57 4.91 -15.76
C THR A 120 -5.74 5.40 -14.58
N CYS A 121 -4.69 6.16 -14.87
CA CYS A 121 -3.67 6.63 -13.92
C CYS A 121 -3.53 8.16 -13.97
N GLY A 122 -4.65 8.87 -13.83
CA GLY A 122 -4.68 10.34 -13.84
C GLY A 122 -4.57 10.94 -15.24
N GLY A 123 -3.82 12.03 -15.39
CA GLY A 123 -3.53 12.70 -16.66
C GLY A 123 -2.38 13.70 -16.54
N GLU A 124 -1.96 14.30 -17.65
CA GLU A 124 -0.79 15.20 -17.72
C GLU A 124 -0.86 16.36 -16.70
N TYR A 125 -2.07 16.88 -16.45
CA TYR A 125 -2.33 17.95 -15.49
C TYR A 125 -3.40 17.58 -14.47
N ALA A 126 -3.53 16.30 -14.18
CA ALA A 126 -4.58 15.79 -13.33
C ALA A 126 -4.14 14.58 -12.50
N MET A 127 -4.53 14.59 -11.24
CA MET A 127 -4.35 13.46 -10.33
C MET A 127 -5.71 12.80 -10.05
N ALA A 128 -5.81 11.51 -10.34
CA ALA A 128 -6.91 10.68 -9.86
C ALA A 128 -6.59 10.28 -8.42
N VAL A 129 -7.39 10.73 -7.46
CA VAL A 129 -7.22 10.39 -6.04
C VAL A 129 -8.25 9.34 -5.63
N TYR A 130 -7.78 8.36 -4.86
CA TYR A 130 -8.54 7.23 -4.38
C TYR A 130 -8.38 7.10 -2.86
N GLU A 131 -9.36 6.50 -2.20
CA GLU A 131 -9.24 6.10 -0.80
C GLU A 131 -8.30 4.89 -0.67
N LEU A 132 -7.37 4.95 0.28
CA LEU A 132 -6.46 3.85 0.58
C LEU A 132 -7.10 2.94 1.62
N VAL A 133 -7.61 1.78 1.17
CA VAL A 133 -8.27 0.80 2.04
C VAL A 133 -7.45 -0.50 2.10
N PRO A 134 -6.68 -0.73 3.18
CA PRO A 134 -5.99 -2.00 3.40
C PRO A 134 -6.99 -3.08 3.83
N VAL A 135 -6.92 -4.26 3.21
CA VAL A 135 -7.76 -5.42 3.54
C VAL A 135 -6.91 -6.63 3.91
N LYS A 136 -7.40 -7.46 4.85
CA LYS A 136 -6.78 -8.74 5.22
C LYS A 136 -7.21 -9.81 4.20
N LYS A 137 -6.29 -10.26 3.36
CA LYS A 137 -6.50 -11.36 2.42
C LYS A 137 -5.83 -12.63 2.95
N LYS A 138 -6.59 -13.72 3.04
CA LYS A 138 -6.07 -15.03 3.40
C LYS A 138 -5.10 -15.53 2.32
N ILE A 139 -3.96 -16.05 2.73
CA ILE A 139 -2.94 -16.66 1.87
C ILE A 139 -3.10 -18.19 1.91
#